data_AF-A0A371IXV4-F1
#
_entry.id   AF-A0A371IXV4-F1
#
_cell.length_a   1.000
_cell.length_b   1.000
_cell.length_c   1.000
_cell.angle_alpha   90.00
_cell.angle_beta   90.00
_cell.angle_gamma   90.00
#
_symmetry.space_group_name_H-M   'P 1'
#
loop_
_entity.id
_entity.type
_entity.pdbx_description
1 polymer ?
#
loop_
_entity_poly.entity_id
_entity_poly.type
_entity_poly.pdbx_seq_one_letter_code
_entity_poly.pdbx_strand_id
1 'polypeptide(L)'
;IDRAISYAKKFSALVCIAGLIFGGLLILCIPVLLNVFSVSNALRPDIIKIFVIMGSLMALKAFNAFIVIGVLRSGGDTKFALFLELGCMWLVSLPLTFLAAFKGLPIFVLVALTYTEEIAKFMFGVPRALSKKWAANIVKELN
;
A
#
# COMPACT_ATOMS: atom_id res chain seq x y z
N ILE A 1 -10.63 -20.37 13.86
CA ILE A 1 -9.92 -20.18 12.57
C ILE A 1 -10.89 -19.73 11.48
N ASP A 2 -12.02 -20.42 11.25
CA ASP A 2 -12.97 -20.04 10.19
C ASP A 2 -13.59 -18.65 10.34
N ARG A 3 -13.91 -18.23 11.58
CA ARG A 3 -14.37 -16.85 11.85
C ARG A 3 -13.31 -15.82 11.46
N ALA A 4 -12.04 -16.07 11.76
CA ALA A 4 -10.94 -15.17 11.42
C ALA A 4 -10.79 -15.03 9.89
N ILE A 5 -10.89 -16.14 9.15
CA ILE A 5 -10.85 -16.13 7.68
C ILE A 5 -12.05 -15.35 7.11
N SER A 6 -13.25 -15.55 7.66
CA SER A 6 -14.46 -14.83 7.23
C SER A 6 -14.35 -13.32 7.48
N TYR A 7 -13.87 -12.91 8.65
CA TYR A 7 -13.64 -11.50 8.97
C TYR A 7 -12.53 -10.89 8.11
N ALA A 8 -11.42 -11.60 7.88
CA ALA A 8 -10.37 -11.13 6.99
C ALA A 8 -10.92 -10.78 5.59
N LYS A 9 -11.76 -11.65 5.00
CA LYS A 9 -12.39 -11.37 3.70
C LYS A 9 -13.30 -10.13 3.73
N LYS A 10 -14.17 -10.03 4.75
CA LYS A 10 -15.11 -8.91 4.88
C LYS A 10 -14.39 -7.58 5.09
N PHE A 11 -13.39 -7.56 5.97
CA PHE A 11 -12.60 -6.36 6.23
C PHE A 11 -11.71 -5.99 5.06
N SER A 12 -11.14 -6.95 4.33
CA SER A 12 -10.43 -6.68 3.08
C SER A 12 -11.29 -5.90 2.07
N ALA A 13 -12.56 -6.30 1.90
CA ALA A 13 -13.49 -5.59 1.03
C ALA A 13 -13.81 -4.18 1.57
N LEU A 14 -14.07 -4.06 2.88
CA LEU A 14 -14.36 -2.78 3.52
C LEU A 14 -13.19 -1.78 3.37
N VAL A 15 -11.96 -2.23 3.61
CA VAL A 15 -10.75 -1.41 3.49
C VAL A 15 -10.51 -1.00 2.04
N CYS A 16 -10.77 -1.88 1.07
CA CYS A 16 -10.67 -1.52 -0.35
C CYS A 16 -11.69 -0.44 -0.73
N ILE A 17 -12.95 -0.58 -0.31
CA ILE A 17 -14.00 0.42 -0.54
C ILE A 17 -13.63 1.76 0.12
N ALA A 18 -13.18 1.73 1.38
CA ALA A 18 -12.72 2.93 2.07
C ALA A 18 -11.55 3.60 1.32
N GLY A 19 -10.57 2.81 0.88
CA GLY A 19 -9.43 3.32 0.11
C GLY A 19 -9.83 3.92 -1.24
N LEU A 20 -10.85 3.37 -1.92
CA LEU A 20 -11.41 3.96 -3.13
C LEU A 20 -12.12 5.29 -2.84
N ILE A 21 -12.90 5.37 -1.76
CA ILE A 21 -13.58 6.59 -1.34
C ILE A 21 -12.56 7.68 -1.00
N PHE A 22 -11.57 7.38 -0.16
CA PHE A 22 -10.55 8.34 0.24
C PHE A 22 -9.60 8.71 -0.92
N GLY A 23 -9.28 7.77 -1.80
CA GLY A 23 -8.52 8.03 -3.02
C GLY A 23 -9.25 8.96 -3.98
N GLY A 24 -10.55 8.71 -4.21
CA GLY A 24 -11.41 9.58 -5.01
C GLY A 24 -11.58 10.97 -4.39
N LEU A 25 -11.81 11.04 -3.07
CA LEU A 25 -11.91 12.30 -2.34
C LEU A 25 -10.62 13.11 -2.46
N LEU A 26 -9.45 12.46 -2.34
CA LEU A 26 -8.16 13.12 -2.51
C LEU A 26 -8.02 13.74 -3.91
N ILE A 27 -8.43 13.02 -4.97
CA ILE A 27 -8.39 13.53 -6.34
C ILE A 27 -9.36 14.71 -6.54
N LEU A 28 -10.58 14.61 -6.01
CA LEU A 28 -11.58 15.68 -6.09
C LEU A 28 -11.15 16.94 -5.33
N CYS A 29 -10.40 16.78 -4.23
CA CYS A 29 -9.92 17.88 -3.41
C CYS A 29 -8.60 18.52 -3.90
N ILE A 30 -7.95 18.00 -4.95
CA ILE A 30 -6.71 18.57 -5.53
C ILE A 30 -6.75 20.10 -5.68
N PRO A 31 -7.76 20.74 -6.28
CA PRO A 31 -7.76 22.20 -6.44
C PRO A 31 -7.72 22.95 -5.10
N VAL A 32 -8.43 22.44 -4.09
CA VAL A 32 -8.41 23.01 -2.73
C VAL A 32 -7.04 22.81 -2.10
N LEU A 33 -6.47 21.60 -2.20
CA LEU A 33 -5.16 21.28 -1.65
C LEU A 33 -4.05 22.17 -2.24
N LEU A 34 -4.08 22.42 -3.55
CA LEU A 34 -3.10 23.30 -4.20
C LEU A 34 -3.15 24.74 -3.69
N ASN A 35 -4.35 25.25 -3.37
CA ASN A 35 -4.53 26.58 -2.79
C ASN A 35 -4.06 26.62 -1.33
N VAL A 36 -4.39 25.60 -0.53
CA VAL A 36 -3.99 25.51 0.88
C VAL A 36 -2.47 25.47 1.03
N PHE A 37 -1.79 24.69 0.19
CA PHE A 37 -0.33 24.56 0.25
C PHE A 37 0.44 25.67 -0.47
N SER A 38 -0.25 26.68 -1.04
CA SER A 38 0.37 27.82 -1.74
C SER A 38 1.45 27.39 -2.73
N VAL A 39 1.15 26.35 -3.53
CA VAL A 39 2.12 25.74 -4.44
C VAL A 39 2.51 26.71 -5.54
N SER A 40 3.81 26.84 -5.81
CA SER A 40 4.33 27.66 -6.90
C SER A 40 3.78 27.20 -8.27
N ASN A 41 3.53 28.15 -9.17
CA ASN A 41 2.99 27.84 -10.50
C ASN A 41 3.87 26.87 -11.30
N ALA A 42 5.19 26.86 -11.06
CA ALA A 42 6.13 25.96 -11.70
C ALA A 42 5.96 24.48 -11.26
N LEU A 43 5.59 24.23 -10.00
CA LEU A 43 5.48 22.86 -9.44
C LEU A 43 4.05 22.30 -9.51
N ARG A 44 3.06 23.16 -9.71
CA ARG A 44 1.64 22.80 -9.78
C ARG A 44 1.33 21.60 -10.69
N PRO A 45 1.82 21.49 -11.94
CA PRO A 45 1.49 20.35 -12.80
C PRO A 45 2.04 19.03 -12.26
N ASP A 46 3.20 19.04 -11.59
CA ASP A 46 3.79 17.82 -11.05
C ASP A 46 3.10 17.39 -9.75
N ILE A 47 2.72 18.33 -8.89
CA ILE A 47 1.94 18.03 -7.68
C ILE A 47 0.57 17.44 -8.03
N ILE A 48 -0.10 17.94 -9.07
CA ILE A 48 -1.37 17.35 -9.55
C ILE A 48 -1.16 15.87 -9.92
N LYS A 49 -0.12 15.55 -10.71
CA LYS A 49 0.19 14.17 -11.08
C LYS A 49 0.48 13.30 -9.85
N ILE A 50 1.24 13.83 -8.88
CA ILE A 50 1.54 13.13 -7.62
C ILE A 50 0.24 12.79 -6.88
N PHE A 51 -0.66 13.74 -6.68
CA PHE A 51 -1.92 13.47 -6.00
C PHE A 51 -2.80 12.47 -6.76
N VAL A 52 -2.82 12.52 -8.10
CA VAL A 52 -3.53 11.52 -8.90
C VAL A 52 -2.93 10.11 -8.73
N ILE A 53 -1.60 9.98 -8.72
CA ILE A 53 -0.91 8.71 -8.46
C ILE A 53 -1.27 8.20 -7.05
N MET A 54 -1.17 9.07 -6.03
CA MET A 54 -1.47 8.70 -4.66
C MET A 54 -2.93 8.28 -4.47
N GLY A 55 -3.86 9.03 -5.07
CA GLY A 55 -5.29 8.75 -4.99
C GLY A 55 -5.68 7.47 -5.71
N SER A 56 -5.17 7.25 -6.92
CA SER A 56 -5.47 6.05 -7.71
C SER A 56 -4.97 4.76 -7.06
N LEU A 57 -3.84 4.82 -6.35
CA LEU A 57 -3.24 3.66 -5.67
C LEU A 57 -3.60 3.57 -4.17
N MET A 58 -4.43 4.47 -3.66
CA MET A 58 -4.84 4.50 -2.26
C MET A 58 -5.53 3.21 -1.82
N ALA A 59 -6.44 2.68 -2.66
CA ALA A 59 -7.14 1.44 -2.38
C ALA A 59 -6.20 0.24 -2.26
N LEU A 60 -5.22 0.14 -3.18
CA LEU A 60 -4.22 -0.91 -3.16
C LEU A 60 -3.34 -0.82 -1.90
N LYS A 61 -2.87 0.39 -1.58
CA LYS A 61 -2.06 0.65 -0.38
C LYS A 61 -2.80 0.28 0.90
N ALA A 62 -4.05 0.72 1.03
CA ALA A 62 -4.89 0.43 2.19
C ALA A 62 -5.13 -1.08 2.34
N PHE A 63 -5.44 -1.76 1.23
CA PHE A 63 -5.62 -3.21 1.21
C PHE A 63 -4.34 -3.95 1.61
N ASN A 64 -3.18 -3.59 1.06
CA ASN A 64 -1.90 -4.20 1.43
C ASN A 64 -1.57 -3.99 2.91
N ALA A 65 -1.79 -2.78 3.43
CA ALA A 65 -1.60 -2.48 4.85
C ALA A 65 -2.49 -3.37 5.73
N PHE A 66 -3.74 -3.58 5.33
CA PHE A 66 -4.64 -4.50 6.03
C PHE A 66 -4.17 -5.96 5.95
N ILE A 67 -3.69 -6.44 4.79
CA ILE A 67 -3.14 -7.80 4.69
C ILE A 67 -1.93 -7.98 5.61
N VAL A 68 -0.98 -7.06 5.58
CA VAL A 68 0.25 -7.16 6.37
C VAL A 68 -0.05 -7.06 7.87
N ILE A 69 -0.74 -6.00 8.29
CA ILE A 69 -0.93 -5.69 9.71
C ILE A 69 -2.14 -6.43 10.27
N GLY A 70 -3.27 -6.36 9.56
CA GLY A 70 -4.56 -6.88 10.00
C GLY A 70 -4.73 -8.39 9.83
N VAL A 71 -4.01 -9.03 8.90
CA VAL A 71 -4.13 -10.48 8.63
C VAL A 71 -2.87 -11.23 9.05
N LEU A 72 -1.70 -10.88 8.50
CA LEU A 72 -0.48 -11.66 8.71
C LEU A 72 0.08 -11.47 10.12
N ARG A 73 0.31 -10.23 10.56
CA ARG A 73 0.85 -9.96 11.91
C ARG A 73 -0.12 -10.37 13.01
N SER A 74 -1.42 -10.13 12.85
CA SER A 74 -2.43 -10.53 13.83
C SER A 74 -2.59 -12.06 13.95
N GLY A 75 -2.31 -12.80 12.87
CA GLY A 75 -2.29 -14.27 12.84
C GLY A 75 -0.98 -14.91 13.34
N GLY A 76 0.01 -14.12 13.76
CA GLY A 76 1.31 -14.61 14.22
C GLY A 76 2.33 -14.85 13.10
N ASP A 77 1.99 -14.56 11.84
CA ASP A 77 2.86 -14.68 10.68
C ASP A 77 3.77 -13.44 10.51
N THR A 78 4.36 -12.99 11.62
CA THR A 78 5.12 -11.73 11.72
C THR A 78 6.41 -11.79 10.93
N LYS A 79 7.07 -12.95 10.86
CA LYS A 79 8.31 -13.12 10.07
C LYS A 79 8.04 -12.92 8.58
N PHE A 80 6.98 -13.53 8.05
CA PHE A 80 6.62 -13.33 6.64
C PHE A 80 6.22 -11.87 6.37
N ALA A 81 5.43 -11.26 7.25
CA ALA A 81 5.08 -9.84 7.13
C ALA A 81 6.32 -8.93 7.05
N LEU A 82 7.32 -9.17 7.91
CA LEU A 82 8.58 -8.44 7.91
C LEU A 82 9.35 -8.61 6.58
N PHE A 83 9.52 -9.85 6.11
CA PHE A 83 10.20 -10.11 4.85
C PHE A 83 9.45 -9.53 3.65
N LEU A 84 8.11 -9.54 3.66
CA LEU A 84 7.30 -8.94 2.62
C LEU A 84 7.49 -7.42 2.57
N GLU A 85 7.44 -6.73 3.72
CA GLU A 85 7.63 -5.28 3.78
C GLU A 85 9.03 -4.86 3.37
N LEU A 86 10.06 -5.46 3.98
CA LEU A 86 11.44 -5.12 3.68
C LEU A 86 11.81 -5.54 2.26
N GLY A 87 11.43 -6.74 1.83
CA GLY A 87 11.75 -7.25 0.50
C GLY A 87 11.15 -6.40 -0.62
N CYS A 88 9.87 -6.04 -0.53
CA CYS A 88 9.23 -5.22 -1.56
C CYS A 88 9.82 -3.80 -1.61
N MET A 89 10.16 -3.21 -0.46
CA MET A 89 10.77 -1.89 -0.43
C MET A 89 12.21 -1.92 -0.98
N TRP A 90 13.06 -2.80 -0.45
CA TRP A 90 14.50 -2.81 -0.75
C TRP A 90 14.85 -3.42 -2.11
N LEU A 91 14.09 -4.42 -2.59
CA LEU A 91 14.42 -5.11 -3.84
C LEU A 91 13.67 -4.57 -5.06
N VAL A 92 12.57 -3.85 -4.86
CA VAL A 92 11.72 -3.36 -5.97
C VAL A 92 11.69 -1.84 -5.99
N SER A 93 11.08 -1.23 -4.97
CA SER A 93 10.78 0.20 -4.99
C SER A 93 12.04 1.07 -4.89
N LEU A 94 12.91 0.79 -3.92
CA LEU A 94 14.11 1.61 -3.67
C LEU A 94 15.10 1.59 -4.86
N PRO A 95 15.45 0.44 -5.47
CA PRO A 95 16.35 0.41 -6.63
C PRO A 95 15.74 1.14 -7.83
N LEU A 96 14.44 0.95 -8.10
CA LEU A 96 13.76 1.61 -9.22
C LEU A 96 13.74 3.12 -9.03
N THR A 97 13.34 3.61 -7.86
CA THR A 97 13.32 5.05 -7.56
C THR A 97 14.72 5.65 -7.57
N PHE A 98 15.74 4.94 -7.07
CA PHE A 98 17.13 5.40 -7.11
C PHE A 98 17.64 5.54 -8.56
N LEU A 99 17.42 4.54 -9.41
CA LEU A 99 17.83 4.60 -10.82
C LEU A 99 17.12 5.75 -11.58
N ALA A 100 15.87 6.02 -11.27
CA ALA A 100 15.12 7.15 -11.84
C ALA A 100 15.66 8.50 -11.37
N ALA A 101 15.97 8.62 -10.07
CA ALA A 101 16.57 9.82 -9.50
C ALA A 101 17.96 10.10 -10.10
N PHE A 102 18.78 9.05 -10.25
CA PHE A 102 20.10 9.16 -10.88
C PHE A 102 20.02 9.66 -12.34
N LYS A 103 18.96 9.29 -13.06
CA LYS A 103 18.68 9.77 -14.42
C LYS A 103 18.06 11.16 -14.49
N GLY A 104 17.79 11.81 -13.35
CA GLY A 104 17.16 13.12 -13.30
C GLY A 104 15.71 13.12 -13.78
N LEU A 105 14.99 12.01 -13.63
CA LEU A 105 13.57 11.95 -13.99
C LEU A 105 12.72 12.88 -13.09
N PRO A 106 11.60 13.41 -13.60
CA PRO A 106 10.76 14.34 -12.84
C PRO A 106 10.15 13.68 -11.61
N ILE A 107 9.92 14.48 -10.55
CA ILE A 107 9.53 14.01 -9.22
C ILE A 107 8.26 13.13 -9.21
N PHE A 108 7.28 13.41 -10.07
CA PHE A 108 6.06 12.60 -10.15
C PHE A 108 6.35 11.16 -10.61
N VAL A 109 7.38 10.94 -11.43
CA VAL A 109 7.83 9.60 -11.84
C VAL A 109 8.49 8.90 -10.67
N LEU A 110 9.32 9.60 -9.90
CA LEU A 110 9.94 9.04 -8.70
C LEU A 110 8.87 8.56 -7.71
N VAL A 111 7.81 9.36 -7.50
CA VAL A 111 6.66 8.98 -6.69
C VAL A 111 5.92 7.78 -7.29
N ALA A 112 5.66 7.75 -8.60
CA ALA A 112 5.04 6.57 -9.23
C ALA A 112 5.85 5.29 -8.98
N LEU A 113 7.19 5.39 -9.04
CA LEU A 113 8.07 4.27 -8.78
C LEU A 113 8.08 3.84 -7.32
N THR A 114 7.91 4.75 -6.35
CA THR A 114 7.83 4.32 -4.95
C THR A 114 6.65 3.38 -4.71
N TYR A 115 5.52 3.64 -5.39
CA TYR A 115 4.32 2.79 -5.33
C TYR A 115 4.45 1.42 -6.00
N THR A 116 5.54 1.12 -6.71
CA THR A 116 5.81 -0.24 -7.21
C THR A 116 5.95 -1.24 -6.06
N GLU A 117 6.30 -0.79 -4.84
CA GLU A 117 6.26 -1.65 -3.65
C GLU A 117 4.87 -2.19 -3.38
N GLU A 118 3.82 -1.41 -3.66
CA GLU A 118 2.43 -1.82 -3.38
C GLU A 118 1.99 -2.90 -4.37
N ILE A 119 2.46 -2.81 -5.62
CA ILE A 119 2.23 -3.85 -6.62
C ILE A 119 2.95 -5.14 -6.20
N ALA A 120 4.21 -5.05 -5.78
CA ALA A 120 4.97 -6.20 -5.29
C ALA A 120 4.33 -6.83 -4.03
N LYS A 121 3.94 -6.02 -3.04
CA LYS A 121 3.26 -6.47 -1.82
C LYS A 121 1.96 -7.17 -2.15
N PHE A 122 1.21 -6.69 -3.15
CA PHE A 122 -0.02 -7.34 -3.57
C PHE A 122 0.27 -8.72 -4.20
N MET A 123 1.24 -8.80 -5.10
CA MET A 123 1.62 -10.05 -5.78
C MET A 123 2.06 -11.15 -4.81
N PHE A 124 2.79 -10.82 -3.74
CA PHE A 124 3.29 -11.81 -2.79
C PHE A 124 2.42 -11.97 -1.53
N GLY A 125 1.79 -10.87 -1.07
CA GLY A 125 0.98 -10.84 0.13
C GLY A 125 -0.39 -11.51 -0.04
N VAL A 126 -1.06 -11.31 -1.18
CA VAL A 126 -2.38 -11.92 -1.43
C VAL A 126 -2.32 -13.44 -1.48
N PRO A 127 -1.41 -14.09 -2.24
CA PRO A 127 -1.31 -15.55 -2.23
C PRO A 127 -1.02 -16.10 -0.83
N ARG A 128 -0.19 -15.42 -0.03
CA ARG A 128 0.05 -15.83 1.37
C ARG A 128 -1.23 -15.75 2.20
N ALA A 129 -1.97 -14.66 2.11
CA ALA A 129 -3.25 -14.51 2.82
C ALA A 129 -4.28 -15.58 2.37
N LEU A 130 -4.34 -15.90 1.08
CA LEU A 130 -5.24 -16.93 0.54
C LEU A 130 -4.83 -18.34 0.94
N SER A 131 -3.53 -18.60 1.16
CA SER A 131 -3.02 -19.90 1.60
C SER A 131 -3.49 -20.31 3.00
N LYS A 132 -4.04 -19.37 3.79
CA LYS A 132 -4.50 -19.55 5.18
C LYS A 132 -3.41 -20.04 6.16
N LYS A 133 -2.16 -20.18 5.71
CA LYS A 133 -1.01 -20.57 6.56
C LYS A 133 -0.75 -19.60 7.70
N TRP A 134 -1.23 -18.37 7.58
CA TRP A 134 -1.20 -17.34 8.62
C TRP A 134 -2.23 -17.57 9.73
N ALA A 135 -3.29 -18.36 9.49
CA ALA A 135 -4.38 -18.54 10.45
C ALA A 135 -4.07 -19.70 11.40
N ALA A 136 -2.98 -19.58 12.16
CA ALA A 136 -2.57 -20.55 13.18
C ALA A 136 -3.17 -20.20 14.55
N ASN A 137 -3.43 -21.22 15.38
CA ASN A 137 -3.88 -20.98 16.76
C ASN A 137 -2.68 -20.79 17.69
N ILE A 138 -2.24 -19.55 17.82
CA ILE A 138 -1.05 -19.17 18.60
C ILE A 138 -1.20 -19.48 20.10
N VAL A 139 -2.44 -19.53 20.62
CA VAL A 139 -2.71 -19.83 22.04
C VAL A 139 -2.45 -21.30 22.38
N LYS A 140 -2.60 -22.21 21.40
CA LYS A 140 -2.39 -23.64 21.62
C LYS A 140 -0.90 -24.05 21.67
N GLU A 141 0.00 -23.22 21.17
CA GLU A 141 1.45 -23.47 21.17
C GLU A 141 2.16 -22.98 22.44
N LEU A 142 1.45 -22.26 23.33
CA LEU A 142 1.97 -21.77 24.60
C LEU A 142 1.82 -22.78 25.76
N ASN A 143 1.26 -23.97 25.50
CA ASN A 143 1.09 -25.06 26.46
C ASN A 143 1.92 -26.29 26.08
#